data_AF-A0A210R652-F1
#
_entry.id   AF-A0A210R652-F1
#
_cell.length_a   1.000
_cell.length_b   1.000
_cell.length_c   1.000
_cell.angle_alpha   90.00
_cell.angle_beta   90.00
_cell.angle_gamma   90.00
#
_symmetry.space_group_name_H-M   'P 1'
#
loop_
_entity.id
_entity.type
_entity.pdbx_description
1 polymer ?
#
loop_
_entity_poly.entity_id
_entity_poly.type
_entity_poly.pdbx_seq_one_letter_code
_entity_poly.pdbx_strand_id
1 'polypeptide(L)'
;MGSFASQFMTPDGEEIAQHTHPSKPNWITVHAITAELSIAETERLWLRFQQLGCNRDGIITEELAGQTSVSSDAFSRNILKKFTLSQTKNITFENFLRGLKWCEIADLNDKLRGIFRLLNNGNPVPKTTFVKILERVYTNPNDKKDVQRVSDIVYKHMDKKNKAMMTEDQFVTGIRNVVPDDTLEDLLLFEVLPTYMKERLHSQLPEFKSEGPTPDPGGRQIPSEAALRQVAEKIHRRDWLRTANKLGLTNEVVSEIKANASDSKQQAYTMLRRWKEQEGAHAYTSVLERALKDSGMTEAAYALML
;
A
#
# COMPACT_ATOMS: atom_id res chain seq x y z
N MET A 1 22.38 19.43 -2.13
CA MET A 1 22.77 18.07 -2.54
C MET A 1 22.53 17.14 -1.34
N GLY A 2 21.82 16.02 -1.55
CA GLY A 2 21.39 15.05 -0.52
C GLY A 2 20.35 15.63 0.44
N SER A 3 19.29 14.97 0.90
CA SER A 3 18.95 13.56 0.95
C SER A 3 17.45 13.46 1.26
N PHE A 4 16.59 13.35 0.24
CA PHE A 4 15.26 12.78 0.45
C PHE A 4 14.97 11.94 -0.78
N ALA A 5 15.45 10.70 -0.73
CA ALA A 5 14.84 9.59 -1.45
C ALA A 5 13.31 9.67 -1.23
N SER A 6 12.50 9.39 -2.25
CA SER A 6 11.05 9.30 -2.17
C SER A 6 10.64 8.71 -0.82
N GLN A 7 10.02 9.50 0.05
CA GLN A 7 9.76 9.12 1.45
C GLN A 7 8.68 8.02 1.56
N PHE A 8 8.11 7.60 0.43
CA PHE A 8 7.27 6.42 0.28
C PHE A 8 8.05 5.16 -0.13
N MET A 9 9.40 5.16 -0.08
CA MET A 9 10.24 4.04 -0.47
C MET A 9 11.00 3.40 0.70
N THR A 10 10.88 2.08 0.82
CA THR A 10 11.92 1.16 1.29
C THR A 10 12.82 0.74 0.12
N PRO A 11 14.04 0.19 0.38
CA PRO A 11 15.12 0.10 -0.61
C PRO A 11 14.84 -0.91 -1.74
N ASP A 12 15.20 -0.47 -2.95
CA ASP A 12 15.62 -1.20 -4.16
C ASP A 12 14.92 -2.52 -4.52
N GLY A 13 14.09 -2.44 -5.56
CA GLY A 13 13.55 -3.57 -6.30
C GLY A 13 13.96 -3.54 -7.77
N GLU A 14 15.27 -3.49 -8.07
CA GLU A 14 15.76 -3.61 -9.46
C GLU A 14 15.28 -4.90 -10.15
N GLU A 15 15.00 -5.96 -9.38
CA GLU A 15 14.45 -7.22 -9.91
C GLU A 15 12.98 -7.12 -10.35
N ILE A 16 12.20 -6.16 -9.80
CA ILE A 16 10.76 -6.05 -10.07
C ILE A 16 10.50 -5.28 -11.39
N ALA A 17 11.40 -4.36 -11.75
CA ALA A 17 11.30 -3.51 -12.95
C ALA A 17 11.18 -4.30 -14.27
N GLN A 18 11.74 -5.52 -14.32
CA GLN A 18 11.70 -6.35 -15.54
C GLN A 18 10.30 -6.94 -15.83
N HIS A 19 9.43 -7.02 -14.82
CA HIS A 19 8.12 -7.64 -14.89
C HIS A 19 6.95 -6.66 -14.75
N THR A 20 7.22 -5.40 -14.40
CA THR A 20 6.21 -4.36 -14.13
C THR A 20 5.93 -3.43 -15.30
N HIS A 21 6.63 -3.59 -16.42
CA HIS A 21 6.44 -2.76 -17.62
C HIS A 21 5.08 -3.02 -18.28
N PRO A 22 4.32 -1.98 -18.70
CA PRO A 22 2.99 -2.15 -19.30
C PRO A 22 2.90 -3.04 -20.55
N SER A 23 4.02 -3.26 -21.23
CA SER A 23 4.11 -4.16 -22.40
C SER A 23 4.28 -5.64 -22.05
N LYS A 24 4.51 -5.98 -20.78
CA LYS A 24 4.69 -7.37 -20.33
C LYS A 24 3.35 -8.03 -20.04
N PRO A 25 3.17 -9.33 -20.31
CA PRO A 25 1.98 -10.05 -19.87
C PRO A 25 1.92 -10.07 -18.33
N ASN A 26 0.71 -9.97 -17.75
CA ASN A 26 0.44 -10.00 -16.30
C ASN A 26 1.08 -8.88 -15.46
N TRP A 27 1.56 -7.80 -16.07
CA TRP A 27 2.20 -6.67 -15.36
C TRP A 27 1.28 -6.05 -14.28
N ILE A 28 -0.03 -5.95 -14.55
CA ILE A 28 -1.04 -5.53 -13.57
C ILE A 28 -1.06 -6.45 -12.35
N THR A 29 -1.03 -7.77 -12.56
CA THR A 29 -1.06 -8.74 -11.46
C THR A 29 0.20 -8.62 -10.59
N VAL A 30 1.36 -8.36 -11.21
CA VAL A 30 2.61 -8.12 -10.48
C VAL A 30 2.48 -6.86 -9.61
N HIS A 31 1.99 -5.74 -10.16
CA HIS A 31 1.74 -4.51 -9.39
C HIS A 31 0.72 -4.71 -8.27
N ALA A 32 -0.36 -5.46 -8.52
CA ALA A 32 -1.38 -5.76 -7.51
C ALA A 32 -0.77 -6.52 -6.32
N ILE A 33 0.06 -7.53 -6.60
CA ILE A 33 0.76 -8.29 -5.56
C ILE A 33 1.77 -7.41 -4.81
N THR A 34 2.59 -6.63 -5.54
CA THR A 34 3.65 -5.80 -4.95
C THR A 34 3.10 -4.63 -4.14
N ALA A 35 1.95 -4.07 -4.53
CA ALA A 35 1.32 -2.95 -3.84
C ALA A 35 0.26 -3.38 -2.81
N GLU A 36 0.03 -4.69 -2.64
CA GLU A 36 -1.01 -5.24 -1.76
C GLU A 36 -2.40 -4.65 -2.06
N LEU A 37 -2.73 -4.60 -3.35
CA LEU A 37 -4.00 -4.14 -3.90
C LEU A 37 -4.67 -5.28 -4.67
N SER A 38 -5.99 -5.21 -4.81
CA SER A 38 -6.70 -6.08 -5.74
C SER A 38 -6.38 -5.72 -7.20
N ILE A 39 -6.53 -6.69 -8.11
CA ILE A 39 -6.34 -6.46 -9.55
C ILE A 39 -7.23 -5.32 -10.05
N ALA A 40 -8.50 -5.29 -9.62
CA ALA A 40 -9.46 -4.24 -10.00
C ALA A 40 -9.03 -2.85 -9.51
N GLU A 41 -8.47 -2.74 -8.29
CA GLU A 41 -7.90 -1.49 -7.78
C GLU A 41 -6.71 -1.03 -8.63
N THR A 42 -5.79 -1.94 -8.93
CA THR A 42 -4.61 -1.65 -9.75
C THR A 42 -5.00 -1.21 -11.17
N GLU A 43 -5.95 -1.88 -11.83
CA GLU A 43 -6.43 -1.49 -13.17
C GLU A 43 -7.06 -0.09 -13.16
N ARG A 44 -7.86 0.21 -12.14
CA ARG A 44 -8.49 1.52 -12.01
C ARG A 44 -7.46 2.62 -11.76
N LEU A 45 -6.49 2.36 -10.88
CA LEU A 45 -5.40 3.28 -10.62
C LEU A 45 -4.53 3.49 -11.85
N TRP A 46 -4.36 2.47 -12.68
CA TRP A 46 -3.67 2.62 -13.96
C TRP A 46 -4.40 3.59 -14.89
N LEU A 47 -5.72 3.48 -15.03
CA LEU A 47 -6.52 4.43 -15.81
C LEU A 47 -6.36 5.87 -15.30
N ARG A 48 -6.32 6.07 -13.97
CA ARG A 48 -6.05 7.39 -13.37
C ARG A 48 -4.63 7.87 -13.65
N PHE A 49 -3.66 6.97 -13.59
CA PHE A 49 -2.28 7.28 -13.89
C PHE A 49 -2.07 7.67 -15.36
N GLN A 50 -2.79 7.03 -16.29
CA GLN A 50 -2.84 7.44 -17.69
C GLN A 50 -3.47 8.83 -17.88
N GLN A 51 -4.52 9.16 -17.12
CA GLN A 51 -5.11 10.51 -17.12
C GLN A 51 -4.14 11.58 -16.59
N LEU A 52 -3.18 11.21 -15.77
CA LEU A 52 -2.06 12.07 -15.35
C LEU A 52 -0.96 12.19 -16.43
N GLY A 53 -1.15 11.61 -17.62
CA GLY A 53 -0.28 11.81 -18.77
C GLY A 53 0.98 10.94 -18.77
N CYS A 54 0.92 9.72 -18.23
CA CYS A 54 2.06 8.79 -18.34
C CYS A 54 2.33 8.42 -19.80
N ASN A 55 3.60 8.13 -20.11
CA ASN A 55 4.02 7.65 -21.42
C ASN A 55 3.69 6.16 -21.60
N ARG A 56 4.06 5.60 -22.76
CA ARG A 56 3.82 4.17 -23.09
C ARG A 56 4.54 3.19 -22.15
N ASP A 57 5.57 3.66 -21.45
CA ASP A 57 6.36 2.87 -20.51
C ASP A 57 5.78 2.91 -19.09
N GLY A 58 4.67 3.64 -18.88
CA GLY A 58 4.08 3.81 -17.56
C GLY A 58 4.88 4.71 -16.64
N ILE A 59 5.48 5.76 -17.23
CA ILE A 59 6.28 6.75 -16.53
C ILE A 59 5.73 8.14 -16.82
N ILE A 60 5.55 8.96 -15.78
CA ILE A 60 5.34 10.40 -15.91
C ILE A 60 6.70 11.07 -15.72
N THR A 61 7.25 11.58 -16.81
CA THR A 61 8.50 12.35 -16.80
C THR A 61 8.26 13.75 -16.21
N GLU A 62 9.32 14.44 -15.77
CA GLU A 62 9.22 15.82 -15.27
C GLU A 62 8.56 16.78 -16.29
N GLU A 63 8.86 16.62 -17.58
CA GLU A 63 8.27 17.39 -18.68
C GLU A 63 6.75 17.16 -18.78
N LEU A 64 6.33 15.89 -18.86
CA LEU A 64 4.92 15.50 -18.87
C LEU A 64 4.16 15.94 -17.61
N ALA A 65 4.79 15.83 -16.43
CA ALA A 65 4.20 16.28 -15.18
C ALA A 65 3.86 17.78 -15.27
N GLY A 66 4.74 18.61 -15.83
CA GLY A 66 4.55 20.05 -16.01
C GLY A 66 3.49 20.45 -17.04
N GLN A 67 3.07 19.54 -17.93
CA GLN A 67 2.07 19.82 -18.97
C GLN A 67 0.63 19.47 -18.57
N THR A 68 0.45 18.72 -17.48
CA THR A 68 -0.90 18.36 -17.01
C THR A 68 -1.66 19.54 -16.41
N SER A 69 -2.98 19.58 -16.59
CA SER A 69 -3.84 20.56 -15.90
C SER A 69 -3.71 20.47 -14.37
N VAL A 70 -3.38 19.28 -13.85
CA VAL A 70 -3.14 19.02 -12.43
C VAL A 70 -1.90 19.75 -11.92
N SER A 71 -0.85 19.95 -12.72
CA SER A 71 0.34 20.68 -12.28
C SER A 71 0.21 22.19 -12.31
N SER A 72 -0.89 22.72 -12.87
CA SER A 72 -1.19 24.15 -12.86
C SER A 72 -1.36 24.69 -11.43
N ASP A 73 -1.87 23.88 -10.51
CA ASP A 73 -1.96 24.23 -9.10
C ASP A 73 -0.68 23.87 -8.32
N ALA A 74 -0.28 24.78 -7.42
CA ALA A 74 0.93 24.65 -6.62
C ALA A 74 0.84 23.50 -5.59
N PHE A 75 -0.34 23.23 -5.00
CA PHE A 75 -0.49 22.11 -4.07
C PHE A 75 -0.41 20.79 -4.80
N SER A 76 -1.17 20.64 -5.88
CA SER A 76 -1.14 19.44 -6.72
C SER A 76 0.28 19.14 -7.22
N ARG A 77 1.03 20.16 -7.66
CA ARG A 77 2.43 20.00 -8.06
C ARG A 77 3.34 19.57 -6.89
N ASN A 78 3.16 20.13 -5.70
CA ASN A 78 3.93 19.76 -4.51
C ASN A 78 3.64 18.33 -4.05
N ILE A 79 2.38 17.89 -4.17
CA ILE A 79 1.97 16.51 -3.90
C ILE A 79 2.63 15.56 -4.90
N LEU A 80 2.53 15.84 -6.21
CA LEU A 80 3.14 15.00 -7.25
C LEU A 80 4.66 14.83 -7.07
N LYS A 81 5.36 15.90 -6.65
CA LYS A 81 6.79 15.84 -6.32
C LYS A 81 7.13 14.85 -5.21
N LYS A 82 6.19 14.46 -4.35
CA LYS A 82 6.44 13.44 -3.32
C LYS A 82 6.43 12.01 -3.87
N PHE A 83 5.83 11.80 -5.05
CA PHE A 83 5.82 10.50 -5.72
C PHE A 83 7.03 10.29 -6.66
N THR A 84 7.82 11.34 -6.91
CA THR A 84 8.97 11.27 -7.83
C THR A 84 10.13 10.47 -7.24
N LEU A 85 10.79 9.68 -8.08
CA LEU A 85 12.08 9.08 -7.78
C LEU A 85 13.15 10.17 -7.63
N SER A 86 13.95 10.09 -6.58
CA SER A 86 14.91 11.17 -6.28
C SER A 86 16.06 11.26 -7.28
N GLN A 87 16.39 10.14 -7.93
CA GLN A 87 17.44 10.03 -8.96
C GLN A 87 16.97 10.55 -10.32
N THR A 88 15.78 10.12 -10.78
CA THR A 88 15.30 10.38 -12.15
C THR A 88 14.27 11.50 -12.23
N LYS A 89 13.73 11.97 -11.10
CA LYS A 89 12.59 12.92 -11.01
C LYS A 89 11.30 12.45 -11.71
N ASN A 90 11.27 11.21 -12.15
CA ASN A 90 10.11 10.61 -12.79
C ASN A 90 9.19 9.97 -11.75
N ILE A 91 7.90 9.88 -12.09
CA ILE A 91 6.92 9.12 -11.32
C ILE A 91 6.65 7.83 -12.08
N THR A 92 6.94 6.69 -11.48
CA THR A 92 6.55 5.38 -12.00
C THR A 92 5.18 5.00 -11.48
N PHE A 93 4.49 4.11 -12.18
CA PHE A 93 3.22 3.59 -11.71
C PHE A 93 3.35 2.89 -10.33
N GLU A 94 4.43 2.15 -10.12
CA GLU A 94 4.71 1.49 -8.84
C GLU A 94 4.79 2.49 -7.66
N ASN A 95 5.53 3.59 -7.84
CA ASN A 95 5.62 4.63 -6.81
C ASN A 95 4.29 5.33 -6.56
N PHE A 96 3.51 5.52 -7.62
CA PHE A 96 2.16 6.06 -7.50
C PHE A 96 1.28 5.14 -6.66
N LEU A 97 1.26 3.83 -6.94
CA LEU A 97 0.52 2.84 -6.17
C LEU A 97 0.96 2.82 -4.69
N ARG A 98 2.28 2.80 -4.44
CA ARG A 98 2.83 2.79 -3.08
C ARG A 98 2.45 4.02 -2.27
N GLY A 99 2.53 5.21 -2.87
CA GLY A 99 2.15 6.43 -2.18
C GLY A 99 0.65 6.49 -1.88
N LEU A 100 -0.20 5.98 -2.78
CA LEU A 100 -1.64 5.86 -2.50
C LEU A 100 -1.94 4.81 -1.43
N LYS A 101 -1.22 3.69 -1.43
CA LYS A 101 -1.35 2.67 -0.38
C LYS A 101 -0.93 3.23 0.98
N TRP A 102 0.16 4.01 1.03
CA TRP A 102 0.56 4.72 2.24
C TRP A 102 -0.54 5.67 2.73
N CYS A 103 -1.22 6.40 1.83
CA CYS A 103 -2.36 7.24 2.22
C CYS A 103 -3.50 6.43 2.85
N GLU A 104 -3.72 5.19 2.42
CA GLU A 104 -4.73 4.29 3.00
C GLU A 104 -4.31 3.77 4.38
N ILE A 105 -3.10 3.22 4.51
CA ILE A 105 -2.69 2.41 5.68
C ILE A 105 -1.91 3.18 6.77
N ALA A 106 -1.35 4.34 6.47
CA ALA A 106 -0.53 5.07 7.43
C ALA A 106 -1.36 5.48 8.65
N ASP A 107 -0.75 5.41 9.84
CA ASP A 107 -1.41 5.87 11.05
C ASP A 107 -1.59 7.39 11.05
N LEU A 108 -2.42 7.86 11.98
CA LEU A 108 -2.80 9.26 12.08
C LEU A 108 -1.60 10.21 12.23
N ASN A 109 -0.59 9.85 13.04
CA ASN A 109 0.57 10.72 13.25
C ASN A 109 1.43 10.79 11.99
N ASP A 110 1.64 9.66 11.33
CA ASP A 110 2.40 9.60 10.08
C ASP A 110 1.73 10.41 8.98
N LYS A 111 0.39 10.35 8.88
CA LYS A 111 -0.38 11.21 7.97
C LYS A 111 -0.20 12.70 8.28
N LEU A 112 -0.29 13.11 9.55
CA LEU A 112 -0.09 14.49 9.96
C LEU A 112 1.34 14.98 9.67
N ARG A 113 2.36 14.15 9.91
CA ARG A 113 3.75 14.45 9.53
C ARG A 113 3.89 14.57 8.02
N GLY A 114 3.27 13.68 7.24
CA GLY A 114 3.23 13.77 5.78
C GLY A 114 2.63 15.10 5.31
N ILE A 115 1.52 15.53 5.89
CA ILE A 115 0.88 16.83 5.60
C ILE A 115 1.83 17.98 5.91
N PHE A 116 2.46 17.99 7.08
CA PHE A 116 3.42 19.04 7.44
C PHE A 116 4.55 19.16 6.40
N ARG A 117 5.06 18.02 5.94
CA ARG A 117 6.13 17.98 4.92
C ARG A 117 5.69 18.48 3.55
N LEU A 118 4.38 18.51 3.26
CA LEU A 118 3.82 19.15 2.06
C LEU A 118 3.79 20.68 2.18
N LEU A 119 3.68 21.24 3.39
CA LEU A 119 3.57 22.69 3.60
C LEU A 119 4.88 23.43 3.28
N ASN A 120 6.03 22.90 3.72
CA ASN A 120 7.33 23.57 3.51
C ASN A 120 8.50 22.59 3.30
N ASN A 121 8.26 21.50 2.56
CA ASN A 121 9.27 20.47 2.27
C ASN A 121 9.90 19.86 3.52
N GLY A 122 9.16 19.80 4.63
CA GLY A 122 9.62 19.27 5.93
C GLY A 122 10.45 20.25 6.75
N ASN A 123 10.78 21.42 6.21
CA ASN A 123 11.41 22.48 7.00
C ASN A 123 10.39 23.11 7.96
N PRO A 124 10.84 23.71 9.08
CA PRO A 124 9.98 24.53 9.91
C PRO A 124 9.22 25.55 9.07
N VAL A 125 7.93 25.75 9.35
CA VAL A 125 7.04 26.61 8.57
C VAL A 125 7.03 27.99 9.21
N PRO A 126 7.58 29.04 8.56
CA PRO A 126 7.43 30.41 9.03
C PRO A 126 5.99 30.88 8.88
N LYS A 127 5.55 31.76 9.79
CA LYS A 127 4.19 32.33 9.75
C LYS A 127 3.84 32.97 8.40
N THR A 128 4.80 33.66 7.79
CA THR A 128 4.64 34.29 6.48
C THR A 128 4.38 33.27 5.36
N THR A 129 5.01 32.09 5.43
CA THR A 129 4.75 30.98 4.50
C THR A 129 3.36 30.40 4.73
N PHE A 130 2.96 30.21 5.99
CA PHE A 130 1.64 29.70 6.33
C PHE A 130 0.51 30.63 5.88
N VAL A 131 0.65 31.96 6.03
CA VAL A 131 -0.29 32.94 5.50
C VAL A 131 -0.48 32.78 3.99
N LYS A 132 0.61 32.66 3.21
CA LYS A 132 0.53 32.44 1.76
C LYS A 132 -0.20 31.13 1.39
N ILE A 133 -0.03 30.09 2.21
CA ILE A 133 -0.75 28.82 2.05
C ILE A 133 -2.25 29.06 2.27
N LEU A 134 -2.64 29.73 3.36
CA LEU A 134 -4.04 30.04 3.67
C LEU A 134 -4.70 30.92 2.59
N GLU A 135 -4.01 31.96 2.10
CA GLU A 135 -4.52 32.83 1.02
C GLU A 135 -4.84 32.08 -0.28
N ARG A 136 -4.18 30.93 -0.48
CA ARG A 136 -4.40 30.07 -1.64
C ARG A 136 -5.50 29.04 -1.42
N VAL A 137 -5.74 28.64 -0.17
CA VAL A 137 -6.84 27.74 0.23
C VAL A 137 -8.16 28.50 0.30
N TYR A 138 -8.17 29.67 0.95
CA TYR A 138 -9.34 30.55 1.04
C TYR A 138 -9.52 31.34 -0.25
N THR A 139 -10.28 30.81 -1.19
CA THR A 139 -10.53 31.46 -2.49
C THR A 139 -11.59 32.56 -2.42
N ASN A 140 -12.51 32.48 -1.45
CA ASN A 140 -13.57 33.48 -1.23
C ASN A 140 -13.00 34.80 -0.65
N PRO A 141 -13.27 35.96 -1.26
CA PRO A 141 -12.80 37.26 -0.77
C PRO A 141 -13.19 37.60 0.67
N ASN A 142 -14.32 37.08 1.16
CA ASN A 142 -14.77 37.34 2.53
C ASN A 142 -13.89 36.58 3.55
N ASP A 143 -13.55 35.34 3.26
CA ASP A 143 -12.72 34.51 4.15
C ASP A 143 -11.25 34.96 4.13
N LYS A 144 -10.79 35.55 3.02
CA LYS A 144 -9.45 36.12 2.92
C LYS A 144 -9.17 37.21 3.95
N LYS A 145 -10.20 37.96 4.38
CA LYS A 145 -10.06 38.99 5.42
C LYS A 145 -9.66 38.41 6.78
N ASP A 146 -10.00 37.15 7.01
CA ASP A 146 -9.73 36.45 8.28
C ASP A 146 -8.40 35.69 8.28
N VAL A 147 -7.70 35.57 7.15
CA VAL A 147 -6.47 34.77 7.04
C VAL A 147 -5.43 35.18 8.09
N GLN A 148 -5.24 36.49 8.29
CA GLN A 148 -4.28 36.97 9.27
C GLN A 148 -4.68 36.57 10.70
N ARG A 149 -5.95 36.75 11.05
CA ARG A 149 -6.51 36.38 12.35
C ARG A 149 -6.38 34.88 12.61
N VAL A 150 -6.71 34.05 11.62
CA VAL A 150 -6.57 32.59 11.70
C VAL A 150 -5.10 32.20 11.88
N SER A 151 -4.19 32.79 11.09
CA SER A 151 -2.75 32.52 11.23
C SER A 151 -2.22 32.92 12.61
N ASP A 152 -2.68 34.03 13.17
CA ASP A 152 -2.28 34.49 14.50
C ASP A 152 -2.72 33.50 15.59
N ILE A 153 -3.97 33.02 15.52
CA ILE A 153 -4.52 32.03 16.45
C ILE A 153 -3.73 30.72 16.39
N VAL A 154 -3.48 30.21 15.17
CA VAL A 154 -2.74 28.96 14.96
C VAL A 154 -1.33 29.06 15.54
N TYR A 155 -0.58 30.12 15.22
CA TYR A 155 0.79 30.27 15.71
C TYR A 155 0.86 30.53 17.22
N LYS A 156 -0.12 31.24 17.79
CA LYS A 156 -0.23 31.40 19.25
C LYS A 156 -0.39 30.04 19.95
N HIS A 157 -1.08 29.09 19.33
CA HIS A 157 -1.32 27.77 19.90
C HIS A 157 -0.16 26.79 19.64
N MET A 158 0.40 26.80 18.44
CA MET A 158 1.37 25.80 17.98
C MET A 158 2.83 26.21 18.23
N ASP A 159 3.18 27.50 18.10
CA ASP A 159 4.54 28.00 18.34
C ASP A 159 4.77 28.39 19.81
N LYS A 160 4.81 27.37 20.67
CA LYS A 160 5.06 27.54 22.12
C LYS A 160 6.41 28.21 22.45
N LYS A 161 7.36 28.20 21.51
CA LYS A 161 8.70 28.80 21.68
C LYS A 161 8.76 30.24 21.16
N ASN A 162 7.66 30.75 20.60
CA ASN A 162 7.50 32.09 20.04
C ASN A 162 8.64 32.48 19.08
N LYS A 163 9.05 31.54 18.21
CA LYS A 163 10.10 31.72 17.21
C LYS A 163 9.56 32.20 15.85
N ALA A 164 8.26 32.48 15.76
CA ALA A 164 7.51 32.72 14.54
C ALA A 164 7.61 31.57 13.51
N MET A 165 7.92 30.36 13.98
CA MET A 165 8.14 29.18 13.16
C MET A 165 7.56 27.95 13.85
N MET A 166 6.88 27.11 13.08
CA MET A 166 6.28 25.88 13.57
C MET A 166 7.07 24.67 13.08
N THR A 167 7.49 23.80 13.99
CA THR A 167 8.15 22.52 13.66
C THR A 167 7.13 21.40 13.43
N GLU A 168 7.59 20.27 12.86
CA GLU A 168 6.73 19.10 12.61
C GLU A 168 6.06 18.60 13.90
N ASP A 169 6.82 18.44 15.00
CA ASP A 169 6.25 17.96 16.27
C ASP A 169 5.26 18.96 16.90
N GLN A 170 5.51 20.27 16.74
CA GLN A 170 4.59 21.32 17.19
C GLN A 170 3.28 21.28 16.40
N PHE A 171 3.34 21.02 15.10
CA PHE A 171 2.17 20.87 14.24
C PHE A 171 1.36 19.62 14.62
N VAL A 172 1.99 18.45 14.70
CA VAL A 172 1.31 17.19 15.05
C VAL A 172 0.64 17.30 16.43
N THR A 173 1.40 17.70 17.44
CA THR A 173 0.88 17.87 18.80
C THR A 173 -0.18 18.96 18.86
N GLY A 174 0.01 20.05 18.12
CA GLY A 174 -0.91 21.18 18.07
C GLY A 174 -2.27 20.79 17.49
N ILE A 175 -2.29 20.04 16.39
CA ILE A 175 -3.53 19.57 15.75
C ILE A 175 -4.26 18.59 16.66
N ARG A 176 -3.56 17.59 17.20
CA ARG A 176 -4.18 16.56 18.05
C ARG A 176 -4.73 17.10 19.38
N ASN A 177 -4.22 18.23 19.86
CA ASN A 177 -4.77 18.89 21.04
C ASN A 177 -6.04 19.71 20.76
N VAL A 178 -6.30 20.06 19.50
CA VAL A 178 -7.40 20.96 19.11
C VAL A 178 -8.53 20.19 18.43
N VAL A 179 -8.20 19.20 17.61
CA VAL A 179 -9.15 18.41 16.84
C VAL A 179 -9.24 17.01 17.46
N PRO A 180 -10.46 16.52 17.79
CA PRO A 180 -10.65 15.15 18.29
C PRO A 180 -10.12 14.11 17.31
N ASP A 181 -9.56 13.00 17.84
CA ASP A 181 -8.96 11.94 17.02
C ASP A 181 -9.99 11.34 16.03
N ASP A 182 -11.25 11.09 16.43
CA ASP A 182 -12.31 10.59 15.52
C ASP A 182 -12.54 11.53 14.31
N THR A 183 -12.54 12.85 14.55
CA THR A 183 -12.69 13.84 13.47
C THR A 183 -11.46 13.86 12.56
N LEU A 184 -10.26 13.67 13.11
CA LEU A 184 -9.04 13.58 12.32
C LEU A 184 -8.99 12.30 11.50
N GLU A 185 -9.43 11.18 12.05
CA GLU A 185 -9.53 9.90 11.34
C GLU A 185 -10.50 10.01 10.16
N ASP A 186 -11.67 10.59 10.37
CA ASP A 186 -12.65 10.85 9.30
C ASP A 186 -12.09 11.81 8.22
N LEU A 187 -11.44 12.90 8.62
CA LEU A 187 -10.86 13.89 7.69
C LEU A 187 -9.70 13.32 6.87
N LEU A 188 -8.94 12.38 7.44
CA LEU A 188 -7.76 11.77 6.83
C LEU A 188 -8.03 10.35 6.29
N LEU A 189 -9.28 9.93 6.28
CA LEU A 189 -9.71 8.70 5.67
C LEU A 189 -9.49 8.80 4.16
N PHE A 190 -8.64 7.90 3.66
CA PHE A 190 -8.36 7.79 2.24
C PHE A 190 -8.59 6.35 1.82
N GLU A 191 -9.64 6.12 1.03
CA GLU A 191 -9.92 4.82 0.44
C GLU A 191 -9.46 4.84 -1.02
N VAL A 192 -8.49 3.99 -1.36
CA VAL A 192 -8.05 3.79 -2.76
C VAL A 192 -9.24 3.44 -3.66
N LEU A 193 -10.15 2.63 -3.12
CA LEU A 193 -11.43 2.32 -3.73
C LEU A 193 -12.53 2.48 -2.68
N PRO A 194 -13.49 3.39 -2.91
CA PRO A 194 -14.54 3.63 -1.94
C PRO A 194 -15.30 2.35 -1.58
N THR A 195 -15.69 2.20 -0.32
CA THR A 195 -16.37 0.98 0.17
C THR A 195 -17.59 0.59 -0.67
N TYR A 196 -18.42 1.55 -1.09
CA TYR A 196 -19.58 1.28 -1.96
C TYR A 196 -19.20 0.74 -3.35
N MET A 197 -17.99 1.05 -3.84
CA MET A 197 -17.47 0.52 -5.10
C MET A 197 -16.82 -0.85 -4.92
N LYS A 198 -16.23 -1.13 -3.74
CA LYS A 198 -15.76 -2.48 -3.37
C LYS A 198 -16.96 -3.43 -3.34
N GLU A 199 -18.04 -3.03 -2.68
CA GLU A 199 -19.30 -3.78 -2.63
C GLU A 199 -19.94 -3.97 -4.02
N ARG A 200 -19.91 -2.93 -4.87
CA ARG A 200 -20.37 -3.04 -6.26
C ARG A 200 -19.49 -3.96 -7.10
N LEU A 201 -18.17 -3.92 -6.94
CA LEU A 201 -17.28 -4.87 -7.61
C LEU A 201 -17.57 -6.29 -7.14
N HIS A 202 -17.74 -6.52 -5.85
CA HIS A 202 -18.12 -7.84 -5.34
C HIS A 202 -19.49 -8.34 -5.82
N SER A 203 -20.43 -7.43 -6.11
CA SER A 203 -21.77 -7.79 -6.60
C SER A 203 -21.93 -7.77 -8.13
N GLN A 204 -21.05 -7.08 -8.86
CA GLN A 204 -21.05 -6.96 -10.32
C GLN A 204 -19.93 -7.73 -11.01
N LEU A 205 -18.96 -8.24 -10.25
CA LEU A 205 -18.15 -9.35 -10.75
C LEU A 205 -19.18 -10.41 -11.17
N PRO A 206 -19.15 -10.87 -12.44
CA PRO A 206 -19.75 -12.15 -12.73
C PRO A 206 -19.21 -13.08 -11.64
N GLU A 207 -20.08 -13.83 -10.96
CA GLU A 207 -19.62 -15.14 -10.53
C GLU A 207 -18.86 -15.66 -11.73
N PHE A 208 -17.54 -15.82 -11.61
CA PHE A 208 -16.79 -16.50 -12.64
C PHE A 208 -17.45 -17.87 -12.68
N LYS A 209 -18.44 -18.02 -13.55
CA LYS A 209 -18.81 -19.28 -14.15
C LYS A 209 -17.58 -19.62 -14.97
N SER A 210 -16.58 -20.10 -14.26
CA SER A 210 -15.54 -20.92 -14.83
C SER A 210 -16.30 -22.03 -15.51
N GLU A 211 -16.46 -21.93 -16.83
CA GLU A 211 -16.63 -23.10 -17.70
C GLU A 211 -15.30 -23.87 -17.81
N GLY A 212 -14.57 -23.95 -16.69
CA GLY A 212 -13.71 -25.08 -16.37
C GLY A 212 -14.53 -26.06 -15.55
N PRO A 213 -14.09 -27.32 -15.40
CA PRO A 213 -14.83 -28.32 -14.64
C PRO A 213 -15.18 -27.74 -13.27
N THR A 214 -16.47 -27.76 -12.94
CA THR A 214 -17.05 -27.36 -11.65
C THR A 214 -16.10 -27.68 -10.50
N PRO A 215 -15.73 -26.71 -9.64
CA PRO A 215 -15.04 -27.02 -8.41
C PRO A 215 -15.96 -27.88 -7.57
N ASP A 216 -15.46 -29.06 -7.24
CA ASP A 216 -16.09 -29.99 -6.32
C ASP A 216 -16.44 -29.27 -4.99
N PRO A 217 -17.41 -29.74 -4.20
CA PRO A 217 -17.82 -29.16 -2.90
C PRO A 217 -16.71 -29.07 -1.82
N GLY A 218 -15.45 -29.38 -2.14
CA GLY A 218 -14.30 -29.45 -1.25
C GLY A 218 -13.70 -28.09 -0.83
N GLY A 219 -14.07 -26.97 -1.46
CA GLY A 219 -13.45 -25.65 -1.21
C GLY A 219 -13.64 -25.08 0.21
N ARG A 220 -14.60 -25.61 0.99
CA ARG A 220 -14.81 -25.27 2.42
C ARG A 220 -14.33 -26.37 3.38
N GLN A 221 -13.65 -27.40 2.88
CA GLN A 221 -13.14 -28.46 3.72
C GLN A 221 -11.79 -28.05 4.33
N ILE A 222 -11.55 -28.49 5.56
CA ILE A 222 -10.25 -28.38 6.22
C ILE A 222 -9.40 -29.55 5.72
N PRO A 223 -8.16 -29.32 5.26
CA PRO A 223 -7.34 -30.38 4.71
C PRO A 223 -7.04 -31.45 5.78
N SER A 224 -7.23 -32.71 5.39
CA SER A 224 -6.96 -33.86 6.24
C SER A 224 -5.46 -34.00 6.52
N GLU A 225 -5.10 -34.68 7.61
CA GLU A 225 -3.68 -34.94 7.92
C GLU A 225 -2.97 -35.72 6.80
N ALA A 226 -3.70 -36.59 6.09
CA ALA A 226 -3.17 -37.32 4.94
C ALA A 226 -2.86 -36.37 3.76
N ALA A 227 -3.73 -35.41 3.48
CA ALA A 227 -3.52 -34.39 2.45
C ALA A 227 -2.32 -33.50 2.78
N LEU A 228 -2.18 -33.06 4.03
CA LEU A 228 -1.03 -32.27 4.48
C LEU A 228 0.30 -33.05 4.34
N ARG A 229 0.31 -34.36 4.59
CA ARG A 229 1.50 -35.20 4.37
C ARG A 229 1.86 -35.33 2.90
N GLN A 230 0.88 -35.46 2.01
CA GLN A 230 1.12 -35.51 0.56
C GLN A 230 1.67 -34.19 0.03
N VAL A 231 1.13 -33.05 0.50
CA VAL A 231 1.67 -31.73 0.16
C VAL A 231 3.09 -31.57 0.69
N ALA A 232 3.35 -31.93 1.94
CA ALA A 232 4.69 -31.91 2.52
C ALA A 232 5.70 -32.70 1.67
N GLU A 233 5.32 -33.88 1.17
CA GLU A 233 6.16 -34.69 0.27
C GLU A 233 6.52 -34.00 -1.04
N LYS A 234 5.66 -33.10 -1.53
CA LYS A 234 5.91 -32.38 -2.78
C LYS A 234 6.68 -31.07 -2.58
N ILE A 235 6.53 -30.43 -1.41
CA ILE A 235 7.14 -29.11 -1.16
C ILE A 235 8.47 -29.18 -0.42
N HIS A 236 8.81 -30.28 0.26
CA HIS A 236 10.02 -30.37 1.10
C HIS A 236 11.34 -30.25 0.35
N ARG A 237 11.35 -30.57 -0.95
CA ARG A 237 12.54 -30.43 -1.83
C ARG A 237 12.62 -29.05 -2.48
N ARG A 238 11.59 -28.22 -2.28
CA ARG A 238 11.50 -26.84 -2.77
C ARG A 238 11.56 -25.87 -1.58
N ASP A 239 11.43 -24.58 -1.87
CA ASP A 239 11.46 -23.53 -0.86
C ASP A 239 10.12 -23.41 -0.10
N TRP A 240 9.88 -24.33 0.83
CA TRP A 240 8.69 -24.34 1.68
C TRP A 240 8.56 -23.08 2.56
N LEU A 241 9.63 -22.28 2.71
CA LEU A 241 9.60 -21.00 3.43
C LEU A 241 8.75 -19.96 2.70
N ARG A 242 8.76 -20.00 1.37
CA ARG A 242 7.91 -19.14 0.55
C ARG A 242 6.43 -19.41 0.82
N THR A 243 6.06 -20.68 0.95
CA THR A 243 4.71 -21.09 1.33
C THR A 243 4.39 -20.68 2.76
N ALA A 244 5.32 -20.84 3.70
CA ALA A 244 5.14 -20.42 5.10
C ALA A 244 4.84 -18.92 5.21
N ASN A 245 5.58 -18.08 4.48
CA ASN A 245 5.36 -16.64 4.43
C ASN A 245 3.98 -16.29 3.82
N LYS A 246 3.55 -17.00 2.77
CA LYS A 246 2.23 -16.81 2.15
C LYS A 246 1.07 -17.28 3.02
N LEU A 247 1.34 -18.22 3.93
CA LEU A 247 0.40 -18.69 4.94
C LEU A 247 0.39 -17.82 6.21
N GLY A 248 1.14 -16.71 6.24
CA GLY A 248 1.15 -15.76 7.35
C GLY A 248 1.93 -16.24 8.58
N LEU A 249 2.78 -17.25 8.45
CA LEU A 249 3.64 -17.70 9.55
C LEU A 249 4.80 -16.72 9.77
N THR A 250 5.03 -16.34 11.02
CA THR A 250 6.10 -15.39 11.37
C THR A 250 7.48 -16.04 11.28
N ASN A 251 8.51 -15.21 11.14
CA ASN A 251 9.91 -15.66 11.12
C ASN A 251 10.31 -16.38 12.42
N GLU A 252 9.67 -16.07 13.53
CA GLU A 252 9.86 -16.72 14.83
C GLU A 252 9.37 -18.17 14.79
N VAL A 253 8.14 -18.40 14.29
CA VAL A 253 7.56 -19.74 14.12
C VAL A 253 8.38 -20.57 13.12
N VAL A 254 8.82 -19.96 12.03
CA VAL A 254 9.68 -20.62 11.03
C VAL A 254 11.03 -21.02 11.62
N SER A 255 11.60 -20.19 12.49
CA SER A 255 12.87 -20.48 13.18
C SER A 255 12.73 -21.61 14.20
N GLU A 256 11.61 -21.64 14.94
CA GLU A 256 11.26 -22.73 15.86
C GLU A 256 11.09 -24.08 15.11
N ILE A 257 10.42 -24.07 13.96
CA ILE A 257 10.23 -25.27 13.12
C ILE A 257 11.58 -25.80 12.63
N LYS A 258 12.50 -24.91 12.21
CA LYS A 258 13.86 -25.30 11.78
C LYS A 258 14.69 -25.89 12.92
N ALA A 259 14.53 -25.38 14.13
CA ALA A 259 15.28 -25.85 15.30
C ALA A 259 14.80 -27.23 15.81
N ASN A 260 13.51 -27.54 15.65
CA ASN A 260 12.88 -28.72 16.26
C ASN A 260 12.66 -29.91 15.30
N ALA A 261 12.81 -29.73 13.99
CA ALA A 261 12.62 -30.80 13.00
C ALA A 261 13.94 -31.15 12.28
N SER A 262 14.26 -32.44 12.26
CA SER A 262 15.54 -33.00 11.81
C SER A 262 15.67 -33.13 10.29
N ASP A 263 14.58 -33.11 9.51
CA ASP A 263 14.62 -33.10 8.05
C ASP A 263 13.65 -32.07 7.43
N SER A 264 13.86 -31.73 6.15
CA SER A 264 13.06 -30.73 5.45
C SER A 264 11.60 -31.14 5.22
N LYS A 265 11.32 -32.45 5.23
CA LYS A 265 9.97 -33.01 5.05
C LYS A 265 9.14 -32.86 6.32
N GLN A 266 9.75 -33.11 7.47
CA GLN A 266 9.20 -32.90 8.79
C GLN A 266 9.04 -31.40 9.05
N GLN A 267 9.97 -30.55 8.58
CA GLN A 267 9.80 -29.09 8.62
C GLN A 267 8.58 -28.64 7.80
N ALA A 268 8.46 -29.09 6.55
CA ALA A 268 7.32 -28.75 5.69
C ALA A 268 5.98 -29.23 6.26
N TYR A 269 5.92 -30.45 6.80
CA TYR A 269 4.70 -30.98 7.42
C TYR A 269 4.35 -30.24 8.72
N THR A 270 5.35 -29.95 9.56
CA THR A 270 5.15 -29.20 10.81
C THR A 270 4.67 -27.78 10.53
N MET A 271 5.20 -27.14 9.48
CA MET A 271 4.74 -25.84 8.99
C MET A 271 3.25 -25.86 8.61
N LEU A 272 2.83 -26.83 7.79
CA LEU A 272 1.44 -26.96 7.37
C LEU A 272 0.50 -27.24 8.55
N ARG A 273 0.96 -28.02 9.53
CA ARG A 273 0.21 -28.30 10.74
C ARG A 273 0.08 -27.07 11.63
N ARG A 274 1.15 -26.30 11.81
CA ARG A 274 1.13 -25.04 12.58
C ARG A 274 0.21 -24.00 11.95
N TRP A 275 0.22 -23.89 10.62
CA TRP A 275 -0.76 -23.06 9.90
C TRP A 275 -2.20 -23.52 10.17
N LYS A 276 -2.49 -24.82 10.04
CA LYS A 276 -3.83 -25.36 10.33
C LYS A 276 -4.26 -25.14 11.77
N GLU A 277 -3.35 -25.26 12.74
CA GLU A 277 -3.61 -25.00 14.15
C GLU A 277 -3.87 -23.50 14.41
N GLN A 278 -3.15 -22.59 13.74
CA GLN A 278 -3.33 -21.15 13.84
C GLN A 278 -4.67 -20.67 13.26
N GLU A 279 -5.07 -21.21 12.11
CA GLU A 279 -6.31 -20.81 11.42
C GLU A 279 -7.56 -21.57 11.91
N GLY A 280 -7.39 -22.72 12.56
CA GLY A 280 -8.47 -23.49 13.18
C GLY A 280 -9.59 -23.85 12.20
N ALA A 281 -10.81 -23.35 12.46
CA ALA A 281 -11.99 -23.60 11.63
C ALA A 281 -11.95 -22.91 10.25
N HIS A 282 -10.98 -22.00 10.04
CA HIS A 282 -10.79 -21.24 8.81
C HIS A 282 -9.60 -21.74 7.97
N ALA A 283 -8.97 -22.85 8.38
CA ALA A 283 -7.89 -23.51 7.65
C ALA A 283 -8.43 -24.22 6.38
N TYR A 284 -9.02 -23.49 5.44
CA TYR A 284 -9.66 -24.08 4.27
C TYR A 284 -8.62 -24.58 3.26
N THR A 285 -8.93 -25.71 2.61
CA THR A 285 -8.10 -26.28 1.54
C THR A 285 -7.85 -25.25 0.42
N SER A 286 -8.82 -24.37 0.14
CA SER A 286 -8.67 -23.28 -0.85
C SER A 286 -7.59 -22.25 -0.48
N VAL A 287 -7.40 -21.96 0.82
CA VAL A 287 -6.39 -21.03 1.31
C VAL A 287 -5.00 -21.64 1.13
N LEU A 288 -4.86 -22.92 1.47
CA LEU A 288 -3.63 -23.66 1.27
C LEU A 288 -3.30 -23.83 -0.23
N GLU A 289 -4.29 -24.18 -1.05
CA GLU A 289 -4.14 -24.33 -2.49
C GLU A 289 -3.65 -23.03 -3.13
N ARG A 290 -4.23 -21.90 -2.74
CA ARG A 290 -3.82 -20.58 -3.21
C ARG A 290 -2.39 -20.24 -2.78
N ALA A 291 -2.05 -20.44 -1.51
CA ALA A 291 -0.71 -20.19 -1.01
C ALA A 291 0.36 -21.05 -1.73
N LEU A 292 0.02 -22.29 -2.08
CA LEU A 292 0.89 -23.18 -2.88
C LEU A 292 1.04 -22.70 -4.31
N LYS A 293 -0.05 -22.28 -4.98
CA LYS A 293 0.00 -21.72 -6.35
C LYS A 293 0.81 -20.42 -6.38
N ASP A 294 0.58 -19.52 -5.43
CA ASP A 294 1.30 -18.24 -5.30
C ASP A 294 2.79 -18.42 -4.96
N SER A 295 3.15 -19.58 -4.41
CA SER A 295 4.54 -19.98 -4.14
C SER A 295 5.19 -20.76 -5.31
N GLY A 296 4.50 -20.92 -6.43
CA GLY A 296 4.99 -21.66 -7.61
C GLY A 296 4.99 -23.19 -7.42
N MET A 297 4.20 -23.69 -6.48
CA MET A 297 4.07 -25.11 -6.12
C MET A 297 2.76 -25.71 -6.64
N THR A 298 2.42 -25.43 -7.91
CA THR A 298 1.17 -25.85 -8.54
C THR A 298 0.95 -27.38 -8.47
N GLU A 299 2.02 -28.17 -8.62
CA GLU A 299 2.00 -29.64 -8.49
C GLU A 299 1.59 -30.14 -7.10
N ALA A 300 1.91 -29.36 -6.06
CA ALA A 300 1.51 -29.65 -4.69
C ALA A 300 0.06 -29.20 -4.43
N ALA A 301 -0.37 -28.10 -5.06
CA ALA A 301 -1.77 -27.66 -5.02
C ALA A 301 -2.71 -28.69 -5.66
N TYR A 302 -2.31 -29.33 -6.77
CA TYR A 302 -3.10 -30.42 -7.37
C TYR A 302 -3.22 -31.67 -6.49
N ALA A 303 -2.26 -31.90 -5.58
CA ALA A 303 -2.31 -33.02 -4.64
C ALA A 303 -3.34 -32.85 -3.52
N LEU A 304 -3.93 -31.66 -3.37
CA LEU A 304 -5.03 -31.40 -2.44
C LEU A 304 -6.40 -31.75 -3.04
N MET A 305 -6.46 -32.05 -4.35
CA MET A 305 -7.69 -32.36 -5.08
C MET A 305 -7.83 -33.85 -5.45
N LEU A 306 -6.89 -34.71 -5.03
CA LEU A 306 -6.99 -36.18 -5.06
C LEU A 306 -7.40 -36.71 -3.68
#